data_AF-A0A945TH55-F1
#
_entry.id   AF-A0A945TH55-F1
#
_cell.length_a   1.000
_cell.length_b   1.000
_cell.length_c   1.000
_cell.angle_alpha   90.00
_cell.angle_beta   90.00
_cell.angle_gamma   90.00
#
_symmetry.space_group_name_H-M   'P 1'
#
loop_
_entity.id
_entity.type
_entity.pdbx_description
1 polymer ?
#
loop_
_entity_poly.entity_id
_entity_poly.type
_entity_poly.pdbx_seq_one_letter_code
_entity_poly.pdbx_strand_id
1 'polypeptide(L)'
;MSTVVGIHAVQLALEARAGICLTVREGELNARQQSLVELARSVGCRIEFGLVDRGELASQGVSLEIRPPAVRSEKELEAQMAGDSASLLFLVLDGVTDPRNFGACLRSAASFGVDGVIVARDHSAPLNEAAIKTASGAASLVRIYQVVNLARCLD
;
A
#
# COMPACT_ATOMS: atom_id res chain seq x y z
N MET A 1 -6.09 -8.82 -8.37
CA MET A 1 -5.71 -7.41 -8.62
C MET A 1 -6.53 -6.55 -7.67
N SER A 2 -5.99 -5.43 -7.20
CA SER A 2 -6.70 -4.52 -6.28
C SER A 2 -6.73 -3.13 -6.87
N THR A 3 -7.73 -2.33 -6.51
CA THR A 3 -7.89 -0.96 -7.02
C THR A 3 -7.74 0.05 -5.89
N VAL A 4 -6.91 1.07 -6.11
CA VAL A 4 -6.84 2.25 -5.23
C VAL A 4 -7.42 3.45 -5.96
N VAL A 5 -8.09 4.34 -5.21
CA VAL A 5 -8.82 5.49 -5.75
C VAL A 5 -8.43 6.76 -5.02
N GLY A 6 -8.55 7.89 -5.71
CA GLY A 6 -8.19 9.20 -5.17
C GLY A 6 -6.73 9.57 -5.39
N ILE A 7 -6.45 10.87 -5.48
CA ILE A 7 -5.18 11.36 -6.01
C ILE A 7 -3.97 10.92 -5.18
N HIS A 8 -4.06 11.05 -3.85
CA HIS A 8 -2.95 10.72 -2.98
C HIS A 8 -2.65 9.22 -2.97
N ALA A 9 -3.69 8.38 -2.89
CA ALA A 9 -3.51 6.92 -2.89
C ALA A 9 -2.89 6.41 -4.19
N VAL A 10 -3.34 6.96 -5.32
CA VAL A 10 -2.77 6.67 -6.64
C VAL A 10 -1.31 7.12 -6.70
N GLN A 11 -1.00 8.33 -6.22
CA GLN A 11 0.37 8.84 -6.19
C GLN A 11 1.31 7.90 -5.41
N LEU A 12 0.96 7.57 -4.16
CA LEU A 12 1.78 6.69 -3.32
C LEU A 12 2.01 5.32 -3.96
N ALA A 13 0.97 4.74 -4.56
CA ALA A 13 1.08 3.45 -5.22
C ALA A 13 1.91 3.50 -6.52
N LEU A 14 1.90 4.62 -7.25
CA LEU A 14 2.79 4.84 -8.40
C LEU A 14 4.26 5.02 -7.95
N GLU A 15 4.50 5.80 -6.91
CA GLU A 15 5.83 5.99 -6.29
C GLU A 15 6.41 4.63 -5.82
N ALA A 16 5.55 3.78 -5.24
CA ALA A 16 5.88 2.40 -4.87
C ALA A 16 6.09 1.44 -6.06
N ARG A 17 5.88 1.89 -7.31
CA ARG A 17 5.91 1.07 -8.54
C ARG A 17 4.97 -0.14 -8.50
N ALA A 18 3.86 -0.01 -7.77
CA ALA A 18 2.84 -1.03 -7.63
C ALA A 18 1.77 -0.97 -8.74
N GLY A 19 1.70 0.15 -9.48
CA GLY A 19 0.73 0.39 -10.54
C GLY A 19 0.83 -0.56 -11.74
N ILE A 20 -0.33 -1.00 -12.21
CA ILE A 20 -0.54 -1.78 -13.45
C ILE A 20 -1.17 -0.86 -14.49
N CYS A 21 -2.33 -0.27 -14.19
CA CYS A 21 -3.08 0.59 -15.09
C CYS A 21 -3.71 1.77 -14.34
N LEU A 22 -3.31 2.99 -14.69
CA LEU A 22 -3.94 4.23 -14.28
C LEU A 22 -5.12 4.53 -15.21
N THR A 23 -6.32 4.62 -14.65
CA THR A 23 -7.50 5.12 -15.35
C THR A 23 -7.79 6.55 -14.89
N VAL A 24 -7.91 7.48 -15.84
CA VAL A 24 -8.24 8.88 -15.59
C VAL A 24 -9.57 9.20 -16.26
N ARG A 25 -10.41 9.98 -15.58
CA ARG A 25 -11.70 10.43 -16.12
C ARG A 25 -11.48 11.24 -17.40
N GLU A 26 -12.30 10.99 -18.42
CA GLU A 26 -12.32 11.80 -19.64
C GLU A 26 -12.64 13.27 -19.38
N GLY A 27 -12.09 14.15 -20.20
CA GLY A 27 -12.27 15.61 -20.13
C GLY A 27 -10.98 16.36 -19.81
N GLU A 28 -11.13 17.65 -19.48
CA GLU A 28 -10.01 18.49 -19.09
C GLU A 28 -9.42 18.02 -17.75
N LEU A 29 -8.11 17.77 -17.76
CA LEU A 29 -7.38 17.34 -16.56
C LEU A 29 -7.05 18.55 -15.70
N ASN A 30 -7.25 18.42 -14.39
CA ASN A 30 -6.69 19.39 -13.46
C ASN A 30 -5.18 19.14 -13.26
N ALA A 31 -4.48 20.12 -12.67
CA ALA A 31 -3.04 20.05 -12.43
C ALA A 31 -2.60 18.77 -11.70
N ARG A 32 -3.38 18.30 -10.70
CA ARG A 32 -3.04 17.09 -9.94
C ARG A 32 -3.18 15.82 -10.77
N GLN A 33 -4.24 15.73 -11.59
CA GLN A 33 -4.43 14.61 -12.53
C GLN A 33 -3.33 14.58 -13.59
N GLN A 34 -2.91 15.74 -14.07
CA GLN A 34 -1.82 15.85 -15.02
C GLN A 34 -0.49 15.37 -14.43
N SER A 35 -0.18 15.75 -13.18
CA SER A 35 0.99 15.23 -12.45
C SER A 35 0.94 13.72 -12.28
N LEU A 36 -0.23 13.12 -12.01
CA LEU A 36 -0.36 11.66 -11.92
C LEU A 36 -0.12 10.95 -13.26
N VAL A 37 -0.60 11.53 -14.36
CA VAL A 37 -0.33 11.01 -15.72
C VAL A 37 1.16 11.05 -16.04
N GLU A 38 1.84 12.14 -15.69
CA GLU A 38 3.30 12.28 -15.85
C GLU A 38 4.07 11.27 -15.00
N LEU A 39 3.68 11.10 -13.74
CA LEU A 39 4.26 10.10 -12.84
C LEU A 39 4.02 8.67 -13.36
N ALA A 40 2.80 8.36 -13.81
CA ALA A 40 2.50 7.05 -14.38
C ALA A 40 3.35 6.75 -15.62
N ARG A 41 3.58 7.74 -16.49
CA ARG A 41 4.50 7.60 -17.63
C ARG A 41 5.93 7.34 -17.17
N SER A 42 6.43 8.07 -16.17
CA SER A 42 7.82 7.94 -15.72
C SER A 42 8.13 6.58 -15.09
N VAL A 43 7.13 5.93 -14.48
CA VAL A 43 7.25 4.58 -13.91
C VAL A 43 6.81 3.46 -14.85
N GLY A 44 6.41 3.78 -16.09
CA GLY A 44 6.00 2.80 -17.10
C GLY A 44 4.64 2.14 -16.83
N CYS A 45 3.74 2.79 -16.10
CA CYS A 45 2.39 2.31 -15.86
C CYS A 45 1.49 2.57 -17.09
N ARG A 46 0.61 1.63 -17.44
CA ARG A 46 -0.37 1.81 -18.52
C ARG A 46 -1.34 2.93 -18.14
N ILE A 47 -1.73 3.76 -19.11
CA ILE A 47 -2.64 4.89 -18.88
C ILE A 47 -3.84 4.75 -19.82
N GLU A 48 -5.03 4.82 -19.26
CA GLU A 48 -6.30 4.77 -19.98
C GLU A 48 -7.16 5.96 -19.57
N PHE A 49 -7.90 6.51 -20.54
CA PHE A 49 -8.93 7.51 -20.29
C PHE A 49 -10.29 6.83 -20.41
N GLY A 50 -11.18 7.07 -19.44
CA GLY A 50 -12.48 6.43 -19.46
C GLY A 50 -13.30 6.68 -18.20
N LEU A 51 -14.26 5.80 -17.96
CA LEU A 51 -15.06 5.83 -16.74
C LEU A 51 -14.22 5.33 -15.56
N VAL A 52 -13.93 6.23 -14.62
CA VAL A 52 -13.45 5.87 -13.28
C VAL A 52 -14.70 5.54 -12.46
N ASP A 53 -14.75 4.33 -11.89
CA ASP A 53 -15.96 3.75 -11.29
C ASP A 53 -16.69 4.71 -10.33
N ARG A 54 -18.03 4.70 -10.40
CA ARG A 54 -18.97 5.74 -9.93
C ARG A 54 -19.21 5.75 -8.41
N GLY A 55 -18.44 4.99 -7.63
CA GLY A 55 -18.77 4.66 -6.25
C GLY A 55 -18.64 5.78 -5.22
N GLU A 56 -17.70 6.70 -5.33
CA GLU A 56 -17.50 7.73 -4.30
C GLU A 56 -16.89 9.01 -4.91
N LEU A 57 -17.36 10.18 -4.44
CA LEU A 57 -16.66 11.48 -4.56
C LEU A 57 -15.14 11.38 -4.22
N ALA A 58 -14.76 10.36 -3.46
CA ALA A 58 -13.39 10.03 -3.08
C ALA A 58 -12.45 9.69 -4.25
N SER A 59 -12.95 9.21 -5.40
CA SER A 59 -12.06 8.83 -6.51
C SER A 59 -11.37 10.02 -7.17
N GLN A 60 -11.94 11.22 -7.06
CA GLN A 60 -11.39 12.45 -7.66
C GLN A 60 -11.08 12.31 -9.16
N GLY A 61 -11.79 11.41 -9.85
CA GLY A 61 -11.62 11.12 -11.26
C GLY A 61 -10.35 10.34 -11.62
N VAL A 62 -9.74 9.62 -10.67
CA VAL A 62 -8.60 8.73 -10.91
C VAL A 62 -8.74 7.41 -10.13
N SER A 63 -8.33 6.32 -10.78
CA SER A 63 -8.15 5.02 -10.14
C SER A 63 -6.91 4.33 -10.67
N LEU A 64 -6.26 3.54 -9.83
CA LEU A 64 -5.09 2.76 -10.21
C LEU A 64 -5.32 1.30 -9.85
N GLU A 65 -5.23 0.45 -10.86
CA GLU A 65 -5.08 -0.98 -10.65
C GLU A 65 -3.65 -1.27 -10.17
N ILE A 66 -3.52 -1.99 -9.06
CA ILE A 66 -2.24 -2.31 -8.44
C ILE A 66 -2.02 -3.82 -8.34
N ARG A 67 -0.75 -4.20 -8.36
CA ARG A 67 -0.31 -5.49 -7.83
C ARG A 67 -0.60 -5.49 -6.32
N PRO A 68 -1.33 -6.49 -5.79
CA PRO A 68 -1.58 -6.56 -4.36
C PRO A 68 -0.27 -6.56 -3.58
N PRO A 69 -0.18 -5.82 -2.47
CA PRO A 69 0.99 -5.88 -1.60
C PRO A 69 1.15 -7.30 -1.07
N ALA A 70 2.39 -7.80 -1.09
CA ALA A 70 2.72 -9.14 -0.66
C ALA A 70 3.03 -9.16 0.84
N VAL A 71 2.53 -10.18 1.52
CA VAL A 71 2.99 -10.53 2.87
C VAL A 71 4.24 -11.37 2.74
N ARG A 72 5.27 -10.98 3.48
CA ARG A 72 6.60 -11.59 3.50
C ARG A 72 6.76 -12.50 4.70
N SER A 73 7.68 -13.44 4.58
CA SER A 73 8.00 -14.42 5.63
C SER A 73 8.96 -13.87 6.69
N GLU A 74 9.02 -14.55 7.85
CA GLU A 74 10.01 -14.33 8.92
C GLU A 74 11.45 -14.38 8.37
N LYS A 75 11.75 -15.27 7.42
CA LYS A 75 13.07 -15.35 6.77
C LYS A 75 13.42 -14.08 5.97
N GLU A 76 12.43 -13.45 5.33
CA GLU A 76 12.65 -12.20 4.60
C GLU A 76 12.85 -11.01 5.55
N LEU A 77 12.24 -11.05 6.75
CA LEU A 77 12.51 -10.09 7.82
C LEU A 77 13.96 -10.19 8.28
N GLU A 78 14.43 -11.41 8.59
CA GLU A 78 15.83 -11.66 8.97
C GLU A 78 16.81 -11.16 7.88
N ALA A 79 16.50 -11.41 6.61
CA ALA A 79 17.33 -10.96 5.50
C ALA A 79 17.38 -9.42 5.38
N GLN A 80 16.26 -8.72 5.66
CA GLN A 80 16.27 -7.26 5.70
C GLN A 80 17.14 -6.75 6.85
N MET A 81 16.98 -7.32 8.05
CA MET A 81 17.74 -6.93 9.23
C MET A 81 19.25 -7.15 9.07
N ALA A 82 19.65 -8.20 8.37
CA ALA A 82 21.06 -8.48 8.10
C ALA A 82 21.66 -7.61 6.98
N GLY A 83 20.84 -7.13 6.05
CA GLY A 83 21.27 -6.41 4.86
C GLY A 83 21.41 -4.89 5.05
N ASP A 84 20.66 -4.30 5.98
CA ASP A 84 20.65 -2.84 6.17
C ASP A 84 21.62 -2.42 7.29
N SER A 85 22.57 -1.54 6.95
CA SER A 85 23.49 -0.92 7.92
C SER A 85 22.88 0.27 8.68
N ALA A 86 21.63 0.61 8.39
CA ALA A 86 20.89 1.70 9.01
C ALA A 86 20.02 1.20 10.18
N SER A 87 19.69 2.10 11.11
CA SER A 87 18.72 1.80 12.18
C SER A 87 17.35 1.59 11.56
N LEU A 88 16.84 0.36 11.60
CA LEU A 88 15.51 0.02 11.13
C LEU A 88 14.44 0.35 12.18
N LEU A 89 13.30 0.85 11.73
CA LEU A 89 12.11 1.09 12.54
C LEU A 89 11.00 0.11 12.13
N PHE A 90 10.58 -0.74 13.06
CA PHE A 90 9.47 -1.68 12.85
C PHE A 90 8.24 -1.32 13.69
N LEU A 91 7.06 -1.54 13.13
CA LEU A 91 5.79 -1.52 13.86
C LEU A 91 5.32 -2.96 14.06
N VAL A 92 5.07 -3.34 15.30
CA VAL A 92 4.55 -4.66 15.64
C VAL A 92 3.07 -4.54 16.00
N LEU A 93 2.22 -5.35 15.35
CA LEU A 93 0.80 -5.41 15.64
C LEU A 93 0.47 -6.77 16.24
N ASP A 94 0.09 -6.78 17.51
CA ASP A 94 -0.34 -7.96 18.24
C ASP A 94 -1.86 -7.90 18.46
N GLY A 95 -2.60 -8.88 17.94
CA GLY A 95 -4.04 -8.98 18.15
C GLY A 95 -4.91 -7.97 17.36
N VAL A 96 -4.37 -7.29 16.35
CA VAL A 96 -5.18 -6.43 15.46
C VAL A 96 -5.95 -7.30 14.48
N THR A 97 -7.24 -7.54 14.74
CA THR A 97 -8.07 -8.50 14.00
C THR A 97 -9.02 -7.87 12.98
N ASP A 98 -9.32 -6.57 13.09
CA ASP A 98 -10.13 -5.83 12.10
C ASP A 98 -9.25 -5.36 10.93
N PRO A 99 -9.54 -5.77 9.66
CA PRO A 99 -8.82 -5.30 8.49
C PRO A 99 -8.78 -3.77 8.34
N ARG A 100 -9.80 -3.05 8.81
CA ARG A 100 -9.80 -1.57 8.75
C ARG A 100 -8.77 -0.97 9.71
N ASN A 101 -8.68 -1.51 10.93
CA ASN A 101 -7.64 -1.10 11.88
C ASN A 101 -6.26 -1.43 11.35
N PHE A 102 -6.09 -2.62 10.76
CA PHE A 102 -4.84 -2.99 10.12
C PHE A 102 -4.46 -2.02 8.99
N GLY A 103 -5.41 -1.70 8.09
CA GLY A 103 -5.19 -0.71 7.04
C GLY A 103 -4.83 0.69 7.58
N ALA A 104 -5.46 1.12 8.68
CA ALA A 104 -5.13 2.39 9.34
C ALA A 104 -3.71 2.38 9.93
N CYS A 105 -3.29 1.28 10.54
CA CYS A 105 -1.92 1.10 11.01
C CYS A 105 -0.91 1.16 9.86
N LEU A 106 -1.18 0.51 8.72
CA LEU A 106 -0.32 0.57 7.53
C LEU A 106 -0.17 1.99 7.00
N ARG A 107 -1.26 2.76 6.99
CA ARG A 107 -1.24 4.17 6.58
C ARG A 107 -0.39 5.04 7.50
N SER A 108 -0.52 4.84 8.81
CA SER A 108 0.31 5.54 9.78
C SER A 108 1.78 5.13 9.64
N ALA A 109 2.06 3.84 9.53
CA ALA A 109 3.40 3.30 9.36
C ALA A 109 4.12 3.94 8.16
N ALA A 110 3.46 4.01 7.00
CA ALA A 110 4.02 4.67 5.82
C ALA A 110 4.29 6.16 6.05
N SER A 111 3.39 6.86 6.76
CA SER A 111 3.54 8.30 7.06
C SER A 111 4.69 8.59 8.01
N PHE A 112 5.01 7.66 8.92
CA PHE A 112 6.09 7.79 9.89
C PHE A 112 7.42 7.18 9.40
N GLY A 113 7.48 6.67 8.17
CA GLY A 113 8.71 6.08 7.62
C GLY A 113 9.11 4.76 8.29
N VAL A 114 8.13 3.96 8.74
CA VAL A 114 8.38 2.62 9.27
C VAL A 114 8.87 1.70 8.14
N ASP A 115 9.97 0.98 8.37
CA ASP A 115 10.62 0.11 7.38
C ASP A 115 9.87 -1.21 7.15
N GLY A 116 9.11 -1.65 8.15
CA GLY A 116 8.27 -2.85 8.08
C GLY A 116 7.24 -2.95 9.20
N VAL A 117 6.12 -3.61 8.90
CA VAL A 117 5.07 -3.96 9.85
C VAL A 117 5.09 -5.47 10.08
N ILE A 118 5.19 -5.90 11.33
CA ILE A 118 5.25 -7.30 11.73
C ILE A 118 3.90 -7.68 12.37
N VAL A 119 3.29 -8.75 11.87
CA VAL A 119 2.03 -9.31 12.39
C VAL A 119 2.18 -10.80 12.68
N ALA A 120 1.43 -11.31 13.65
CA ALA A 120 1.36 -12.74 13.88
C ALA A 120 0.56 -13.44 12.76
N ARG A 121 0.87 -14.72 12.50
CA ARG A 121 0.10 -15.55 11.56
C ARG A 121 -1.33 -15.75 12.07
N ASP A 122 -1.44 -16.10 13.34
CA ASP A 122 -2.71 -16.31 14.03
C ASP A 122 -3.14 -15.01 14.72
N HIS A 123 -4.44 -14.87 14.96
CA HIS A 123 -5.03 -13.72 15.69
C HIS A 123 -4.73 -12.33 15.09
N SER A 124 -4.42 -12.26 13.79
CA SER A 124 -4.21 -11.00 13.05
C SER A 124 -5.15 -10.88 11.85
N ALA A 125 -5.48 -9.64 11.49
CA ALA A 125 -6.30 -9.34 10.33
C ALA A 125 -5.58 -9.73 9.03
N PRO A 126 -6.28 -10.29 8.03
CA PRO A 126 -5.68 -10.51 6.72
C PRO A 126 -5.48 -9.19 5.97
N LEU A 127 -4.43 -9.13 5.14
CA LEU A 127 -4.24 -8.07 4.15
C LEU A 127 -5.20 -8.26 2.97
N ASN A 128 -6.47 -7.92 3.17
CA ASN A 128 -7.53 -8.03 2.16
C ASN A 128 -7.91 -6.66 1.58
N GLU A 129 -8.92 -6.62 0.70
CA GLU A 129 -9.38 -5.38 0.05
C GLU A 129 -9.83 -4.30 1.04
N ALA A 130 -10.43 -4.67 2.17
CA ALA A 130 -10.83 -3.71 3.19
C ALA A 130 -9.60 -3.01 3.80
N ALA A 131 -8.56 -3.78 4.16
CA ALA A 131 -7.30 -3.23 4.65
C ALA A 131 -6.60 -2.35 3.59
N ILE A 132 -6.53 -2.81 2.34
CA ILE A 132 -5.91 -2.07 1.23
C ILE A 132 -6.64 -0.76 0.95
N LYS A 133 -7.98 -0.77 0.93
CA LYS A 133 -8.79 0.44 0.73
C LYS A 133 -8.59 1.42 1.88
N THR A 134 -8.60 0.95 3.13
CA THR A 134 -8.37 1.80 4.31
C THR A 134 -6.95 2.38 4.35
N ALA A 135 -5.96 1.62 3.88
CA ALA A 135 -4.57 2.09 3.80
C ALA A 135 -4.37 3.20 2.76
N SER A 136 -5.29 3.39 1.81
CA SER A 136 -5.27 4.49 0.83
C SER A 136 -3.93 4.56 0.06
N GLY A 137 -3.49 3.42 -0.50
CA GLY A 137 -2.23 3.30 -1.25
C GLY A 137 -0.98 3.09 -0.40
N ALA A 138 -1.03 3.37 0.91
CA ALA A 138 0.11 3.23 1.81
C ALA A 138 0.59 1.77 2.00
N ALA A 139 -0.30 0.79 1.84
CA ALA A 139 0.06 -0.63 1.94
C ALA A 139 1.13 -1.06 0.91
N SER A 140 1.32 -0.29 -0.16
CA SER A 140 2.37 -0.54 -1.16
C SER A 140 3.74 0.02 -0.76
N LEU A 141 3.82 0.90 0.24
CA LEU A 141 5.05 1.57 0.67
C LEU A 141 5.75 0.88 1.84
N VAL A 142 4.98 0.15 2.67
CA VAL A 142 5.51 -0.55 3.83
C VAL A 142 5.62 -2.05 3.57
N ARG A 143 6.73 -2.66 4.00
CA ARG A 143 6.90 -4.11 3.96
C ARG A 143 6.06 -4.74 5.06
N ILE A 144 5.36 -5.82 4.77
CA ILE A 144 4.51 -6.50 5.74
C ILE A 144 5.07 -7.90 5.95
N TYR A 145 5.41 -8.22 7.19
CA TYR A 145 5.98 -9.50 7.60
C TYR A 145 4.98 -10.26 8.46
N GLN A 146 4.75 -11.53 8.13
CA GLN A 146 3.93 -12.41 8.93
C GLN A 146 4.79 -13.51 9.55
N VAL A 147 4.76 -13.57 10.87
CA VAL A 147 5.59 -14.48 11.68
C VAL A 147 4.72 -15.47 12.43
N VAL A 148 5.26 -16.66 12.72
CA VAL A 148 4.46 -17.70 13.40
C VAL A 148 4.28 -17.38 14.88
N ASN A 149 5.37 -16.95 15.53
CA ASN A 149 5.38 -16.64 16.95
C ASN A 149 6.01 -15.27 17.15
N LEU A 150 5.19 -14.30 17.58
CA LEU A 150 5.61 -12.91 17.73
C LEU A 150 6.63 -12.73 18.86
N ALA A 151 6.43 -13.39 20.00
CA ALA A 151 7.35 -13.30 21.14
C ALA A 151 8.75 -13.80 20.75
N ARG A 152 8.84 -14.98 20.12
CA ARG A 152 10.11 -15.53 19.62
C ARG A 152 10.77 -14.65 18.57
N CYS A 153 9.97 -13.98 17.73
CA CYS A 153 10.50 -13.07 16.70
C CYS A 153 11.12 -11.80 17.31
N LEU A 154 10.74 -11.42 18.53
CA LEU A 154 11.18 -10.20 19.20
C LEU A 154 12.38 -10.41 20.13
N ASP A 155 12.69 -11.66 20.48
CA ASP A 155 13.85 -12.07 21.28
C ASP A 155 15.14 -12.05 20.45
#